data_AF-A0A7Y2UB17-F1
#
_entry.id   AF-A0A7Y2UB17-F1
#
_cell.length_a   1.000
_cell.length_b   1.000
_cell.length_c   1.000
_cell.angle_alpha   90.00
_cell.angle_beta   90.00
_cell.angle_gamma   90.00
#
_symmetry.space_group_name_H-M   'P 1'
#
loop_
_entity.id
_entity.type
_entity.pdbx_description
1 polymer ?
#
loop_
_entity_poly.entity_id
_entity_poly.type
_entity_poly.pdbx_seq_one_letter_code
_entity_poly.pdbx_strand_id
1 'polypeptide(L)'
;EDGFDQAAFFDFVAKEGLKPGIQKRNDHLSDWWVSFDLRIKQEIPGFFGSDRFSAFVVVKNFCNMLNDDWCVLREAGFPRTDDVVDMEIVDGKYLYESFINPGGQSRATDASLWEMRVGLKYTF
;
A
#
# COMPACT_ATOMS: atom_id res chain seq x y z
N GLU A 1 11.89 -26.87 -23.05
CA GLU A 1 12.31 -25.60 -22.44
C GLU A 1 11.71 -24.51 -23.28
N ASP A 2 10.71 -23.82 -22.74
CA ASP A 2 10.28 -22.56 -23.34
C ASP A 2 11.40 -21.57 -23.01
N GLY A 3 12.15 -21.13 -24.02
CA GLY A 3 13.27 -20.22 -23.83
C GLY A 3 12.83 -18.89 -23.20
N PHE A 4 13.80 -18.08 -22.77
CA PHE A 4 13.54 -16.78 -22.14
C PHE A 4 12.51 -15.93 -22.92
N ASP A 5 11.41 -15.55 -22.26
CA ASP A 5 10.36 -14.72 -22.86
C ASP A 5 10.82 -13.26 -23.00
N GLN A 6 11.54 -13.00 -24.10
CA GLN A 6 12.06 -11.67 -24.42
C GLN A 6 10.95 -10.65 -24.60
N ALA A 7 9.81 -11.05 -25.17
CA ALA A 7 8.71 -10.13 -25.43
C ALA A 7 8.11 -9.63 -24.11
N ALA A 8 7.77 -10.54 -23.20
CA ALA A 8 7.24 -10.17 -21.89
C ALA A 8 8.24 -9.34 -21.07
N PHE A 9 9.54 -9.68 -21.14
CA PHE A 9 10.58 -8.89 -20.47
C PHE A 9 10.64 -7.45 -21.01
N PHE A 10 10.66 -7.26 -22.33
CA PHE A 10 10.72 -5.90 -22.91
C PHE A 10 9.43 -5.12 -22.68
N ASP A 11 8.27 -5.78 -22.67
CA ASP A 11 6.99 -5.17 -22.29
C ASP A 11 7.02 -4.68 -20.84
N PHE A 12 7.57 -5.48 -19.92
CA PHE A 12 7.78 -5.08 -18.52
C PHE A 12 8.72 -3.86 -18.42
N VAL A 13 9.88 -3.91 -19.08
CA VAL A 13 10.85 -2.79 -19.10
C VAL A 13 10.20 -1.51 -19.62
N ALA A 14 9.42 -1.59 -20.69
CA ALA A 14 8.71 -0.45 -21.26
C ALA A 14 7.62 0.09 -20.33
N LYS A 15 6.82 -0.80 -19.72
CA LYS A 15 5.74 -0.45 -18.78
C LYS A 15 6.27 0.28 -17.54
N GLU A 16 7.38 -0.20 -16.98
CA GLU A 16 8.01 0.39 -15.79
C GLU A 16 8.89 1.61 -16.12
N GLY A 17 9.00 1.98 -17.41
CA GLY A 17 9.80 3.12 -17.86
C GLY A 17 11.30 2.96 -17.65
N LEU A 18 11.77 1.72 -17.58
CA LEU A 18 13.16 1.37 -17.34
C LEU A 18 14.00 1.53 -18.61
N LYS A 19 15.28 1.85 -18.45
CA LYS A 19 16.24 1.99 -19.57
C LYS A 19 17.37 0.96 -19.46
N PRO A 20 18.07 0.62 -20.56
CA PRO A 20 19.29 -0.17 -20.46
C PRO A 20 20.32 0.46 -19.53
N GLY A 21 20.99 -0.36 -18.72
CA GLY A 21 22.02 0.07 -17.77
C GLY A 21 21.52 0.23 -16.32
N ILE A 22 22.43 0.65 -15.44
CA ILE A 22 22.10 0.86 -14.03
C ILE A 22 21.20 2.09 -13.90
N GLN A 23 19.99 1.90 -13.40
CA GLN A 23 19.07 3.01 -13.14
C GLN A 23 19.59 3.88 -11.99
N LYS A 24 19.26 5.18 -12.02
CA LYS A 24 19.66 6.09 -10.96
C LYS A 24 18.83 5.84 -9.69
N ARG A 25 19.49 5.94 -8.55
CA ARG A 25 18.88 5.76 -7.23
C ARG A 25 17.72 6.76 -7.03
N ASN A 26 16.58 6.24 -6.56
CA ASN A 26 15.33 6.97 -6.30
C ASN A 26 14.62 7.56 -7.54
N ASP A 27 14.92 7.08 -8.74
CA ASP A 27 14.22 7.53 -9.96
C ASP A 27 12.84 6.86 -10.16
N HIS A 28 12.56 5.79 -9.40
CA HIS A 28 11.27 5.12 -9.35
C HIS A 28 10.76 5.10 -7.91
N LEU A 29 9.47 5.38 -7.73
CA LEU A 29 8.82 5.49 -6.43
C LEU A 29 7.59 4.59 -6.40
N SER A 30 7.30 4.03 -5.23
CA SER A 30 6.05 3.33 -4.96
C SER A 30 4.84 4.28 -5.04
N ASP A 31 3.66 3.68 -5.10
CA ASP A 31 2.39 4.41 -5.19
C ASP A 31 2.21 5.27 -3.93
N TRP A 32 1.62 6.44 -4.14
CA TRP A 32 1.28 7.32 -3.02
C TRP A 32 0.07 6.77 -2.28
N TRP A 33 0.17 6.77 -0.95
CA TRP A 33 -0.92 6.41 -0.07
C TRP A 33 -1.33 7.60 0.79
N VAL A 34 -2.64 7.79 0.92
CA VAL A 34 -3.28 8.80 1.77
C VAL A 34 -4.33 8.10 2.62
N SER A 35 -4.46 8.52 3.87
CA SER A 35 -5.55 8.12 4.75
C SER A 35 -6.19 9.37 5.37
N PHE A 36 -7.50 9.31 5.58
CA PHE A 36 -8.28 10.39 6.19
C PHE A 36 -9.09 9.84 7.37
N ASP A 37 -8.84 10.38 8.57
CA ASP A 37 -9.50 9.97 9.80
C ASP A 37 -10.49 11.06 10.26
N LEU A 38 -11.71 10.66 10.62
CA LEU A 38 -12.77 11.56 11.08
C LEU A 38 -13.07 11.34 12.56
N ARG A 39 -13.15 12.42 13.34
CA ARG A 39 -13.61 12.38 14.73
C ARG A 39 -14.67 13.43 14.98
N ILE A 40 -15.81 12.99 15.51
CA ILE A 40 -16.91 13.85 15.94
C ILE A 40 -17.09 13.66 17.44
N LYS A 41 -17.12 14.76 18.20
CA LYS A 41 -17.43 14.77 19.63
C LYS A 41 -18.53 15.79 19.88
N GLN A 42 -19.55 15.37 20.61
CA GLN A 42 -20.60 16.26 21.10
C GLN A 42 -20.59 16.25 22.63
N GLU A 43 -20.62 17.44 23.21
CA GLU A 43 -20.71 17.65 24.66
C GLU A 43 -22.03 18.36 24.96
N ILE A 44 -22.75 17.87 25.96
CA ILE A 44 -24.02 18.43 26.42
C ILE A 44 -24.00 18.53 27.95
N PRO A 45 -24.80 19.44 28.54
CA PRO A 45 -24.96 19.51 29.99
C PRO A 45 -25.34 18.13 30.56
N GLY A 46 -24.73 17.78 31.70
CA GLY A 46 -25.08 16.58 32.46
C GLY A 46 -26.43 16.72 33.15
N PHE A 47 -26.86 15.66 33.84
CA PHE A 47 -28.18 15.60 34.44
C PHE A 47 -28.29 16.34 35.79
N PHE A 48 -27.15 16.60 36.46
CA PHE A 48 -27.10 17.23 37.77
C PHE A 48 -26.07 18.38 37.80
N GLY A 49 -26.38 19.47 38.50
CA GLY A 49 -25.41 20.52 38.81
C GLY A 49 -24.60 21.04 37.62
N SER A 50 -23.27 20.94 37.74
CA SER A 50 -22.29 21.32 36.71
C SER A 50 -21.74 20.14 35.91
N ASP A 51 -22.39 18.98 35.99
CA ASP A 51 -21.94 17.74 35.37
C ASP A 51 -21.88 17.90 33.84
N ARG A 52 -21.04 17.09 33.19
CA ARG A 52 -20.90 17.08 31.73
C ARG A 52 -21.00 15.68 31.16
N PHE A 53 -21.83 15.54 30.12
CA PHE A 53 -21.91 14.34 29.31
C PHE A 53 -21.30 14.59 27.93
N SER A 54 -20.51 13.65 27.43
CA SER A 54 -19.99 13.72 26.07
C SER A 54 -20.06 12.37 25.36
N ALA A 55 -20.46 12.40 24.10
CA ALA A 55 -20.43 11.27 23.19
C ALA A 55 -19.42 11.56 22.07
N PHE A 56 -18.72 10.53 21.60
CA PHE A 56 -17.83 10.66 20.46
C PHE A 56 -17.89 9.44 19.54
N VAL A 57 -17.58 9.69 18.27
CA VAL A 57 -17.35 8.69 17.23
C VAL A 57 -16.03 9.03 16.55
N VAL A 58 -15.18 8.02 16.36
CA VAL A 58 -13.96 8.09 15.55
C VAL A 58 -14.10 7.08 14.42
N VAL A 59 -13.84 7.50 13.20
CA VAL A 59 -13.74 6.64 12.02
C VAL A 59 -12.34 6.79 11.43
N LYS A 60 -11.55 5.73 11.50
CA LYS A 60 -10.25 5.65 10.82
C LYS A 60 -10.45 5.21 9.37
N ASN A 61 -9.61 5.74 8.49
CA ASN A 61 -9.67 5.49 7.06
C ASN A 61 -11.10 5.70 6.49
N PHE A 62 -11.67 6.87 6.80
CA PHE A 62 -13.04 7.25 6.43
C PHE A 62 -13.25 7.25 4.91
N CYS A 63 -12.23 7.58 4.12
CA CYS A 63 -12.28 7.46 2.67
C CYS A 63 -12.49 6.02 2.20
N ASN A 64 -11.83 5.02 2.82
CA ASN A 64 -12.07 3.62 2.49
C ASN A 64 -13.47 3.14 2.90
N MET A 65 -14.00 3.67 4.01
CA MET A 65 -15.39 3.40 4.41
C MET A 65 -16.41 3.88 3.36
N LEU A 66 -16.09 4.96 2.63
CA LEU A 66 -16.95 5.48 1.55
C LEU A 66 -16.78 4.71 0.23
N ASN A 67 -15.57 4.23 -0.08
CA ASN A 67 -15.25 3.47 -1.28
C ASN A 67 -14.04 2.54 -1.01
N ASP A 68 -14.20 1.24 -1.26
CA ASP A 68 -13.22 0.19 -0.94
C ASP A 68 -11.93 0.23 -1.77
N ASP A 69 -11.91 1.01 -2.86
CA ASP A 69 -10.73 1.30 -3.68
C ASP A 69 -9.95 2.54 -3.21
N TRP A 70 -10.55 3.39 -2.37
CA TRP A 70 -9.91 4.60 -1.86
C TRP A 70 -9.07 4.33 -0.63
N CYS A 71 -7.98 5.10 -0.47
CA CYS A 71 -7.08 5.05 0.69
C CYS A 71 -6.54 3.65 1.00
N VAL A 72 -6.28 2.90 -0.07
CA VAL A 72 -5.72 1.55 -0.06
C VAL A 72 -4.21 1.65 -0.18
N LEU A 73 -3.49 1.15 0.82
CA LEU A 73 -2.04 1.05 0.75
C LEU A 73 -1.68 -0.10 -0.19
N ARG A 74 -0.91 0.21 -1.23
CA ARG A 74 -0.25 -0.77 -2.10
C ARG A 74 1.24 -0.66 -1.89
N GLU A 75 1.89 -1.78 -1.60
CA GLU A 75 3.34 -1.83 -1.37
C GLU A 75 3.93 -3.13 -1.89
N ALA A 76 5.23 -3.10 -2.20
CA ALA A 76 5.96 -4.32 -2.51
C ALA A 76 6.00 -5.22 -1.27
N GLY A 77 5.70 -6.51 -1.45
CA GLY A 77 5.76 -7.49 -0.36
C GLY A 77 7.16 -7.61 0.23
N PHE A 78 7.27 -8.09 1.48
CA PHE A 78 8.59 -8.36 2.08
C PHE A 78 9.34 -9.43 1.25
N PRO A 79 10.63 -9.26 0.92
CA PRO A 79 11.62 -8.29 1.45
C PRO A 79 11.75 -6.95 0.68
N ARG A 80 10.77 -6.61 -0.18
CA ARG A 80 10.74 -5.43 -1.08
C ARG A 80 11.77 -5.48 -2.21
N THR A 81 12.06 -6.69 -2.67
CA THR A 81 12.87 -6.97 -3.85
C THR A 81 12.20 -8.09 -4.62
N ASP A 82 12.05 -7.92 -5.92
CA ASP A 82 11.56 -8.97 -6.82
C ASP A 82 12.67 -9.29 -7.83
N ASP A 83 12.96 -10.58 -7.99
CA ASP A 83 13.78 -11.05 -9.10
C ASP A 83 12.96 -10.95 -10.40
N VAL A 84 13.58 -10.42 -11.45
CA VAL A 84 12.93 -10.19 -12.75
C VAL A 84 13.44 -11.18 -13.80
N VAL A 85 14.63 -11.72 -13.59
CA VAL A 85 15.34 -12.57 -14.54
C VAL A 85 16.05 -13.66 -13.77
N ASP A 86 15.79 -14.91 -14.13
CA ASP A 86 16.61 -16.04 -13.73
C ASP A 86 17.75 -16.19 -14.74
N MET A 87 18.99 -16.18 -14.25
CA MET A 87 20.18 -16.25 -15.10
C MET A 87 21.34 -16.97 -14.44
N GLU A 88 22.10 -17.68 -15.26
CA GLU A 88 23.37 -18.30 -14.89
C GLU A 88 24.54 -17.64 -15.63
N ILE A 89 25.74 -17.72 -15.05
CA ILE A 89 26.97 -17.39 -15.76
C ILE A 89 27.66 -18.68 -16.20
N VAL A 90 27.64 -18.95 -17.50
CA VAL A 90 28.30 -20.12 -18.11
C VAL A 90 29.42 -19.63 -19.02
N ASP A 91 30.65 -20.08 -18.79
CA ASP A 91 31.84 -19.69 -19.55
C ASP A 91 32.05 -18.16 -19.67
N GLY A 92 31.73 -17.42 -18.61
CA GLY A 92 31.87 -15.95 -18.56
C GLY A 92 30.81 -15.19 -19.37
N LYS A 93 29.74 -15.86 -19.81
CA LYS A 93 28.58 -15.27 -20.49
C LYS A 93 27.34 -15.41 -19.62
N TYR A 94 26.44 -14.42 -19.70
CA TYR A 94 25.12 -14.52 -19.09
C TYR A 94 24.23 -15.42 -19.95
N LEU A 95 23.72 -16.49 -19.35
CA LEU A 95 22.68 -17.35 -19.89
C LEU A 95 21.37 -16.96 -19.19
N TYR A 96 20.45 -16.38 -19.96
CA TYR A 96 19.11 -16.03 -19.47
C TYR A 96 18.19 -17.25 -19.57
N GLU A 97 17.75 -17.76 -18.44
CA GLU A 97 16.97 -19.00 -18.38
C GLU A 97 15.48 -18.69 -18.45
N SER A 98 14.99 -17.78 -17.59
CA SER A 98 13.57 -17.42 -17.57
C SER A 98 13.32 -15.97 -17.19
N PHE A 99 12.21 -15.42 -17.69
CA PHE A 99 11.67 -14.16 -17.23
C PHE A 99 10.73 -14.43 -16.04
N ILE A 100 10.98 -13.74 -14.93
CA ILE A 100 10.15 -13.80 -13.74
C ILE A 100 9.31 -12.51 -13.74
N ASN A 101 8.00 -12.64 -13.95
CA ASN A 101 7.12 -11.49 -13.86
C ASN A 101 7.04 -11.00 -12.40
N PRO A 102 7.56 -9.81 -12.07
CA PRO A 102 7.59 -9.35 -10.69
C PRO A 102 6.17 -9.11 -10.16
N GLY A 103 5.96 -9.44 -8.89
CA GLY A 103 4.66 -9.29 -8.24
C GLY A 103 4.24 -7.83 -8.05
N GLY A 104 5.23 -6.93 -7.99
CA GLY A 104 4.99 -5.50 -7.87
C GLY A 104 4.33 -5.11 -6.56
N GLN A 105 3.51 -4.06 -6.58
CA GLN A 105 2.82 -3.58 -5.38
C GLN A 105 1.50 -4.32 -5.18
N SER A 106 1.32 -4.88 -3.99
CA SER A 106 0.10 -5.57 -3.56
C SER A 106 -0.58 -4.84 -2.40
N ARG A 107 -1.88 -5.12 -2.17
CA ARG A 107 -2.64 -4.47 -1.10
C ARG A 107 -2.12 -4.89 0.27
N ALA A 108 -1.72 -3.93 1.09
CA ALA A 108 -1.51 -4.13 2.51
C ALA A 108 -2.86 -4.06 3.24
N THR A 109 -3.44 -5.23 3.54
CA THR A 109 -4.80 -5.36 4.07
C THR A 109 -5.01 -4.57 5.35
N ASP A 110 -4.20 -4.80 6.38
CA ASP A 110 -4.38 -4.21 7.71
C ASP A 110 -4.38 -2.68 7.68
N ALA A 111 -3.48 -2.09 6.90
CA ALA A 111 -3.38 -0.64 6.74
C ALA A 111 -4.54 -0.05 5.91
N SER A 112 -5.22 -0.87 5.12
CA SER A 112 -6.31 -0.46 4.23
C SER A 112 -7.69 -0.62 4.88
N LEU A 113 -7.81 -1.24 6.06
CA LEU A 113 -9.09 -1.41 6.74
C LEU A 113 -9.58 -0.08 7.32
N TRP A 114 -10.90 0.12 7.30
CA TRP A 114 -11.56 1.16 8.09
C TRP A 114 -11.93 0.62 9.47
N GLU A 115 -11.94 1.50 10.47
CA GLU A 115 -12.26 1.13 11.85
C GLU A 115 -13.10 2.22 12.51
N MET A 116 -14.16 1.83 13.22
CA MET A 116 -15.00 2.76 13.98
C MET A 116 -14.90 2.52 15.49
N ARG A 117 -14.76 3.60 16.26
CA ARG A 117 -14.81 3.61 17.73
C ARG A 117 -15.87 4.56 18.22
N VAL A 118 -16.75 4.09 19.09
CA VAL A 118 -17.81 4.88 19.72
C VAL A 118 -17.56 4.90 21.22
N GLY A 119 -17.76 6.04 21.86
CA GLY A 119 -17.59 6.15 23.31
C GLY A 119 -18.44 7.23 23.96
N LEU A 120 -18.75 7.00 25.23
CA LEU A 120 -19.47 7.91 26.10
C LEU A 120 -18.58 8.27 27.28
N LYS A 121 -18.66 9.51 27.76
CA LYS A 121 -17.94 9.99 28.94
C LYS A 121 -18.87 10.86 29.78
N TYR A 122 -18.91 10.58 31.08
CA TYR A 122 -19.57 11.40 32.10
C TYR A 122 -18.51 12.00 33.03
N THR A 123 -18.67 13.25 33.41
CA THR A 123 -17.80 13.96 34.38
C THR A 123 -18.68 14.59 35.45
N PHE A 124 -18.40 14.26 36.72
CA PHE A 124 -19.01 14.84 37.92
C PHE A 124 -18.33 16.17 38.28
#